data_AF-A0A4Y4DHX6-F1
#
_entry.id   AF-A0A4Y4DHX6-F1
#
_cell.length_a   1.000
_cell.length_b   1.000
_cell.length_c   1.000
_cell.angle_alpha   90.00
_cell.angle_beta   90.00
_cell.angle_gamma   90.00
#
_symmetry.space_group_name_H-M   'P 1'
#
loop_
_entity.id
_entity.type
_entity.pdbx_description
1 polymer ?
#
loop_
_entity_poly.entity_id
_entity_poly.type
_entity_poly.pdbx_seq_one_letter_code
_entity_poly.pdbx_strand_id
1 'polypeptide(L)'
;MRRILAAGLLGSALALSACTAADPSPAPTPKSEPTTQSPTQSPKLADAELFPIDNNQVYLEIPKDWSFDTPSCKTDCSEWDQIEFYDGEKNHVLTLLPNTATSTDGDMNLYDRKVLMRTEQPDLKVPGLDYIPRSVIAEYWRAENQETSKKATGLSIAMVDDEILEKSGKEPALYYFKMNDENWPMFFVDSSYLYKRIGSNPREQAAADFVASDEYALIEKIMLTVRTAGG
;
A
#
# COMPACT_ATOMS: atom_id res chain seq x y z
N MET A 1 33.86 49.01 -31.05
CA MET A 1 35.07 48.32 -31.58
C MET A 1 34.74 46.81 -31.57
N ARG A 2 34.21 46.21 -32.65
CA ARG A 2 34.89 45.59 -33.82
C ARG A 2 36.16 44.79 -33.51
N ARG A 3 36.05 43.44 -33.47
CA ARG A 3 36.86 42.38 -34.12
C ARG A 3 35.96 41.11 -34.15
N ILE A 4 35.49 40.49 -35.24
CA ILE A 4 36.03 39.96 -36.53
C ILE A 4 36.88 38.68 -36.39
N LEU A 5 36.22 37.57 -36.80
CA LEU A 5 36.64 36.35 -37.55
C LEU A 5 37.75 35.39 -37.09
N ALA A 6 37.42 34.09 -37.08
CA ALA A 6 37.88 33.02 -38.03
C ALA A 6 37.36 31.66 -37.50
N ALA A 7 36.52 30.86 -38.18
CA ALA A 7 36.68 30.11 -39.43
C ALA A 7 37.87 29.12 -39.43
N GLY A 8 37.57 27.82 -39.39
CA GLY A 8 38.54 26.73 -39.52
C GLY A 8 37.85 25.37 -39.71
N LEU A 9 37.64 25.01 -40.98
CA LEU A 9 37.16 23.73 -41.52
C LEU A 9 38.26 22.64 -41.48
N LEU A 10 37.84 21.41 -41.83
CA LEU A 10 38.59 20.19 -42.21
C LEU A 10 38.56 19.10 -41.13
N GLY A 11 38.30 17.82 -41.42
CA GLY A 11 38.22 17.11 -42.69
C GLY A 11 38.16 15.60 -42.38
N SER A 12 37.53 14.86 -43.30
CA SER A 12 37.04 13.49 -43.20
C SER A 12 38.07 12.40 -42.86
N ALA A 13 37.59 11.29 -42.30
CA ALA A 13 38.16 9.96 -42.53
C ALA A 13 37.03 8.92 -42.68
N LEU A 14 36.94 8.37 -43.89
CA LEU A 14 36.24 7.13 -44.24
C LEU A 14 37.01 5.94 -43.63
N ALA A 15 36.28 4.98 -43.06
CA ALA A 15 36.76 3.62 -42.90
C ALA A 15 35.69 2.66 -43.41
N LEU A 16 36.03 1.97 -44.50
CA LEU A 16 35.28 0.89 -45.13
C LEU A 16 35.71 -0.46 -44.53
N SER A 17 34.72 -1.33 -44.39
CA SER A 17 34.78 -2.79 -44.54
C SER A 17 35.37 -3.65 -43.42
N ALA A 18 34.50 -4.46 -42.81
CA ALA A 18 34.75 -5.89 -42.63
C ALA A 18 33.41 -6.64 -42.56
N CYS A 19 33.11 -7.41 -43.62
CA CYS A 19 32.14 -8.49 -43.58
C CYS A 19 32.68 -9.59 -42.65
N THR A 20 31.94 -9.92 -41.60
CA THR A 20 32.05 -11.22 -40.94
C THR A 20 30.81 -12.04 -41.27
N ALA A 21 31.08 -13.23 -41.78
CA ALA A 21 30.11 -14.22 -42.18
C ALA A 21 29.14 -14.53 -41.04
N ALA A 22 27.85 -14.55 -41.35
CA ALA A 22 26.82 -15.10 -40.49
C ALA A 22 26.98 -16.62 -40.44
N ASP A 23 27.38 -17.14 -39.28
CA ASP A 23 27.19 -18.56 -38.94
C ASP A 23 25.71 -18.81 -38.58
N PRO A 24 25.14 -19.98 -38.92
CA PRO A 24 23.72 -20.23 -38.75
C PRO A 24 23.38 -20.38 -37.28
N SER A 25 22.37 -19.61 -36.86
CA SER A 25 21.73 -19.69 -35.54
C SER A 25 21.32 -21.13 -35.23
N PRO A 26 21.65 -21.68 -34.03
CA PRO A 26 21.02 -22.91 -33.57
C PRO A 26 19.51 -22.69 -33.38
N ALA A 27 18.73 -23.70 -33.74
CA ALA A 27 17.28 -23.70 -33.63
C ALA A 27 16.83 -23.44 -32.18
N PRO A 28 15.73 -22.70 -31.97
CA PRO A 28 15.21 -22.46 -30.63
C PRO A 28 14.77 -23.77 -30.00
N THR A 29 15.35 -24.07 -28.84
CA THR A 29 14.88 -25.10 -27.92
C THR A 29 13.41 -24.82 -27.59
N PRO A 30 12.51 -25.83 -27.55
CA PRO A 30 11.14 -25.61 -27.12
C PRO A 30 11.15 -25.01 -25.70
N LYS A 31 10.65 -23.77 -25.60
CA LYS A 31 10.29 -23.12 -24.33
C LYS A 31 9.35 -24.07 -23.61
N SER A 32 9.77 -24.57 -22.45
CA SER A 32 8.82 -25.06 -21.46
C SER A 32 7.82 -23.93 -21.22
N GLU A 33 6.55 -24.21 -21.51
CA GLU A 33 5.45 -23.33 -21.12
C GLU A 33 5.60 -23.03 -19.63
N PRO A 34 5.36 -21.77 -19.19
CA PRO A 34 5.12 -21.53 -17.79
C PRO A 34 3.91 -22.37 -17.42
N THR A 35 4.10 -23.37 -16.57
CA THR A 35 2.98 -23.98 -15.86
C THR A 35 2.31 -22.84 -15.12
N THR A 36 1.19 -22.38 -15.67
CA THR A 36 0.22 -21.57 -14.94
C THR A 36 -0.16 -22.39 -13.72
N GLN A 37 0.50 -22.13 -12.60
CA GLN A 37 -0.01 -22.57 -11.31
C GLN A 37 -1.36 -21.87 -11.18
N SER A 38 -2.43 -22.67 -11.32
CA SER A 38 -3.76 -22.24 -10.92
C SER A 38 -3.67 -21.64 -9.52
N PRO A 39 -4.32 -20.50 -9.26
CA PRO A 39 -4.20 -19.82 -7.99
C PRO A 39 -4.56 -20.80 -6.87
N THR A 40 -3.62 -20.96 -5.94
CA THR A 40 -3.84 -21.50 -4.62
C THR A 40 -5.17 -20.92 -4.10
N GLN A 41 -6.08 -21.80 -3.68
CA GLN A 41 -7.41 -21.41 -3.22
C GLN A 41 -7.33 -20.15 -2.36
N SER A 42 -8.00 -19.07 -2.79
CA SER A 42 -8.04 -17.85 -2.02
C SER A 42 -8.46 -18.16 -0.59
N PRO A 43 -7.79 -17.61 0.43
CA PRO A 43 -8.08 -17.92 1.82
C PRO A 43 -9.57 -17.77 2.10
N LYS A 44 -10.17 -18.79 2.72
CA LYS A 44 -11.56 -18.70 3.18
C LYS A 44 -11.59 -17.84 4.44
N LEU A 45 -12.23 -16.69 4.34
CA LEU A 45 -12.52 -15.85 5.51
C LEU A 45 -13.55 -16.56 6.39
N ALA A 46 -13.54 -16.26 7.68
CA ALA A 46 -14.57 -16.71 8.61
C ALA A 46 -15.88 -15.94 8.39
N ASP A 47 -16.84 -16.19 9.28
CA ASP A 47 -18.04 -15.37 9.38
C ASP A 47 -17.65 -13.95 9.84
N ALA A 48 -18.45 -12.96 9.44
CA ALA A 48 -18.17 -11.56 9.76
C ALA A 48 -18.31 -11.27 11.25
N GLU A 49 -17.29 -10.62 11.82
CA GLU A 49 -17.27 -10.18 13.22
C GLU A 49 -17.68 -8.71 13.32
N LEU A 50 -18.36 -8.36 14.42
CA LEU A 50 -18.85 -7.02 14.71
C LEU A 50 -17.88 -6.26 15.62
N PHE A 51 -17.43 -5.10 15.14
CA PHE A 51 -16.50 -4.22 15.83
C PHE A 51 -17.18 -2.87 16.14
N PRO A 52 -17.33 -2.49 17.43
CA PRO A 52 -17.92 -1.21 17.79
C PRO A 52 -16.97 -0.06 17.42
N ILE A 53 -17.51 0.98 16.79
CA ILE A 53 -16.80 2.22 16.42
C ILE A 53 -17.72 3.41 16.70
N ASP A 54 -17.48 4.12 17.80
CA ASP A 54 -18.18 5.36 18.25
C ASP A 54 -19.65 5.49 17.78
N ASN A 55 -20.55 4.78 18.47
CA ASN A 55 -22.00 4.66 18.21
C ASN A 55 -22.39 4.00 16.87
N ASN A 56 -21.45 3.80 15.94
CA ASN A 56 -21.58 2.92 14.79
C ASN A 56 -21.00 1.53 15.10
N GLN A 57 -21.27 0.56 14.24
CA GLN A 57 -20.54 -0.71 14.27
C GLN A 57 -20.04 -0.99 12.85
N VAL A 58 -18.85 -1.54 12.75
CA VAL A 58 -18.26 -2.00 11.49
C VAL A 58 -18.16 -3.52 11.55
N TYR A 59 -18.45 -4.19 10.44
CA TYR A 59 -18.14 -5.59 10.24
C TYR A 59 -16.84 -5.73 9.48
N LEU A 60 -16.07 -6.74 9.88
CA LEU A 60 -14.90 -7.23 9.17
C LEU A 60 -14.95 -8.76 9.15
N GLU A 61 -14.58 -9.35 8.02
CA GLU A 61 -14.39 -10.79 7.90
C GLU A 61 -12.90 -11.10 8.04
N ILE A 62 -12.53 -11.78 9.11
CA ILE A 62 -11.15 -12.23 9.37
C ILE A 62 -11.06 -13.76 9.26
N PRO A 63 -9.87 -14.34 9.01
CA PRO A 63 -9.69 -15.80 9.06
C PRO A 63 -10.04 -16.39 10.45
N LYS A 64 -10.49 -17.65 10.48
CA LYS A 64 -10.96 -18.31 11.72
C LYS A 64 -9.88 -18.49 12.79
N ASP A 65 -8.64 -18.56 12.35
CA ASP A 65 -7.45 -18.73 13.18
C ASP A 65 -6.86 -17.40 13.64
N TRP A 66 -7.37 -16.28 13.15
CA TRP A 66 -6.99 -14.95 13.61
C TRP A 66 -7.73 -14.61 14.91
N SER A 67 -7.10 -13.76 15.71
CA SER A 67 -7.70 -13.17 16.90
C SER A 67 -7.67 -11.64 16.81
N PHE A 68 -8.42 -10.98 17.68
CA PHE A 68 -8.39 -9.53 17.77
C PHE A 68 -8.50 -9.10 19.23
N ASP A 69 -7.88 -7.95 19.52
CA ASP A 69 -8.02 -7.26 20.79
C ASP A 69 -8.78 -5.95 20.58
N THR A 70 -9.78 -5.70 21.41
CA THR A 70 -10.56 -4.45 21.42
C THR A 70 -10.13 -3.59 22.59
N PRO A 71 -10.20 -2.26 22.47
CA PRO A 71 -9.86 -1.38 23.58
C PRO A 71 -10.84 -1.61 24.72
N SER A 72 -10.34 -1.59 25.96
CA SER A 72 -11.16 -1.86 27.16
C SER A 72 -12.14 -0.72 27.53
N CYS A 73 -12.13 0.38 26.77
CA CYS A 73 -12.99 1.54 26.99
C CYS A 73 -14.45 1.18 26.68
N LYS A 74 -15.34 1.35 27.66
CA LYS A 74 -16.78 1.05 27.51
C LYS A 74 -17.63 2.25 27.12
N THR A 75 -17.14 3.48 27.30
CA THR A 75 -17.93 4.71 27.10
C THR A 75 -17.15 5.90 26.57
N ASP A 76 -15.89 6.09 26.99
CA ASP A 76 -15.06 7.23 26.58
C ASP A 76 -13.79 6.72 25.88
N CYS A 77 -13.93 6.28 24.62
CA CYS A 77 -12.79 5.90 23.82
C CYS A 77 -12.13 7.15 23.23
N SER A 78 -10.84 7.33 23.51
CA SER A 78 -9.96 8.33 22.92
C SER A 78 -9.73 8.09 21.43
N GLU A 79 -9.16 9.10 20.75
CA GLU A 79 -8.72 9.01 19.35
C GLU A 79 -7.63 7.93 19.12
N TRP A 80 -6.96 7.47 20.19
CA TRP A 80 -5.87 6.49 20.15
C TRP A 80 -6.30 5.08 20.53
N ASP A 81 -7.56 4.88 20.90
CA ASP A 81 -8.06 3.53 21.15
C ASP A 81 -8.09 2.76 19.84
N GLN A 82 -7.49 1.57 19.83
CA GLN A 82 -7.30 0.80 18.60
C GLN A 82 -7.80 -0.63 18.75
N ILE A 83 -8.26 -1.19 17.63
CA ILE A 83 -8.54 -2.60 17.47
C ILE A 83 -7.35 -3.22 16.74
N GLU A 84 -6.76 -4.23 17.34
CA GLU A 84 -5.56 -4.91 16.84
C GLU A 84 -5.94 -6.31 16.37
N PHE A 85 -5.50 -6.69 15.18
CA PHE A 85 -5.78 -8.00 14.61
C PHE A 85 -4.50 -8.82 14.54
N TYR A 86 -4.59 -10.08 14.93
CA TYR A 86 -3.46 -10.99 15.06
C TYR A 86 -3.67 -12.24 14.20
N ASP A 87 -2.63 -12.67 13.48
CA ASP A 87 -2.66 -13.93 12.73
C ASP A 87 -2.61 -15.17 13.66
N GLY A 88 -2.74 -16.37 13.09
CA GLY A 88 -2.67 -17.63 13.85
C GLY A 88 -1.32 -17.88 14.55
N GLU A 89 -0.28 -17.12 14.19
CA GLU A 89 1.04 -17.12 14.84
C GLU A 89 1.18 -16.02 15.91
N LYS A 90 0.12 -15.23 16.15
CA LYS A 90 0.07 -14.08 17.05
C LYS A 90 0.95 -12.91 16.63
N ASN A 91 1.23 -12.75 15.34
CA ASN A 91 1.76 -11.49 14.85
C ASN A 91 0.63 -10.48 14.75
N HIS A 92 0.82 -9.28 15.32
CA HIS A 92 -0.06 -8.13 15.06
C HIS A 92 0.05 -7.76 13.58
N VAL A 93 -1.07 -7.81 12.83
CA VAL A 93 -1.13 -7.63 11.38
C VAL A 93 -1.80 -6.33 11.00
N LEU A 94 -2.99 -6.07 11.52
CA LEU A 94 -3.80 -4.91 11.16
C LEU A 94 -4.12 -4.10 12.40
N THR A 95 -4.21 -2.79 12.22
CA THR A 95 -4.64 -1.84 13.24
C THR A 95 -5.77 -0.98 12.69
N LEU A 96 -6.86 -0.90 13.45
CA LEU A 96 -7.98 -0.01 13.18
C LEU A 96 -8.09 1.01 14.32
N LEU A 97 -7.88 2.29 14.01
CA LEU A 97 -8.15 3.42 14.90
C LEU A 97 -9.51 4.02 14.51
N PRO A 98 -10.58 3.73 15.26
CA PRO A 98 -11.95 4.10 14.89
C PRO A 98 -12.26 5.59 15.06
N ASN A 99 -11.53 6.27 15.96
CA ASN A 99 -11.89 7.61 16.45
C ASN A 99 -10.81 8.67 16.17
N THR A 100 -9.82 8.34 15.33
CA THR A 100 -8.80 9.31 14.94
C THR A 100 -9.21 10.03 13.67
N ALA A 101 -8.92 11.32 13.60
CA ALA A 101 -8.93 12.10 12.35
C ALA A 101 -7.58 12.79 12.13
N THR A 102 -6.57 12.49 12.96
CA THR A 102 -5.29 13.15 12.88
C THR A 102 -4.49 12.61 11.71
N SER A 103 -4.30 13.45 10.68
CA SER A 103 -3.05 13.40 9.91
C SER A 103 -1.91 13.50 10.92
N THR A 104 -0.90 12.65 10.83
CA THR A 104 0.30 12.75 11.67
C THR A 104 1.10 13.99 11.25
N ASP A 105 0.55 15.20 11.46
CA ASP A 105 1.13 16.49 11.07
C ASP A 105 2.33 16.91 11.95
N GLY A 106 2.84 15.99 12.76
CA GLY A 106 4.14 16.10 13.42
C GLY A 106 5.28 15.50 12.59
N ASP A 107 5.00 14.89 11.43
CA ASP A 107 6.03 14.29 10.60
C ASP A 107 6.72 15.33 9.70
N MET A 108 7.99 15.62 10.01
CA MET A 108 8.84 16.57 9.27
C MET A 108 9.46 15.96 8.00
N ASN A 109 9.10 14.72 7.63
CA ASN A 109 9.65 14.06 6.45
C ASN A 109 8.98 14.57 5.15
N LEU A 110 9.76 14.62 4.07
CA LEU A 110 9.23 14.68 2.70
C LEU A 110 9.12 13.26 2.14
N TYR A 111 8.02 12.94 1.44
CA TYR A 111 7.72 11.57 1.02
C TYR A 111 7.62 11.44 -0.51
N ASP A 112 8.62 10.86 -1.15
CA ASP A 112 8.47 10.35 -2.51
C ASP A 112 7.68 9.03 -2.47
N ARG A 113 6.49 9.01 -3.06
CA ARG A 113 5.53 7.90 -2.99
C ARG A 113 5.30 7.27 -4.36
N LYS A 114 5.23 5.95 -4.37
CA LYS A 114 4.90 5.15 -5.54
C LYS A 114 3.85 4.11 -5.18
N VAL A 115 2.67 4.26 -5.78
CA VAL A 115 1.63 3.23 -5.73
C VAL A 115 2.16 1.96 -6.40
N LEU A 116 2.16 0.86 -5.66
CA LEU A 116 2.50 -0.48 -6.15
C LEU A 116 1.24 -1.26 -6.54
N MET A 117 0.17 -1.12 -5.75
CA MET A 117 -1.14 -1.70 -6.02
C MET A 117 -2.24 -0.77 -5.52
N ARG A 118 -3.35 -0.75 -6.25
CA ARG A 118 -4.59 -0.09 -5.85
C ARG A 118 -5.75 -0.96 -6.30
N THR A 119 -6.56 -1.39 -5.34
CA THR A 119 -7.77 -2.16 -5.59
C THR A 119 -8.97 -1.32 -5.21
N GLU A 120 -9.70 -0.86 -6.23
CA GLU A 120 -10.89 -0.02 -6.05
C GLU A 120 -12.14 -0.85 -5.73
N GLN A 121 -13.04 -0.28 -4.93
CA GLN A 121 -14.35 -0.83 -4.56
C GLN A 121 -15.48 0.16 -4.95
N PRO A 122 -15.65 0.49 -6.24
CA PRO A 122 -16.59 1.52 -6.67
C PRO A 122 -18.07 1.16 -6.37
N ASP A 123 -18.37 -0.14 -6.25
CA ASP A 123 -19.72 -0.67 -6.08
C ASP A 123 -20.09 -1.03 -4.64
N LEU A 124 -19.19 -0.83 -3.66
CA LEU A 124 -19.43 -1.16 -2.26
C LEU A 124 -20.43 -0.18 -1.62
N LYS A 125 -21.71 -0.32 -1.96
CA LYS A 125 -22.77 0.46 -1.32
C LYS A 125 -23.00 -0.09 0.07
N VAL A 126 -22.49 0.63 1.07
CA VAL A 126 -22.80 0.38 2.47
C VAL A 126 -24.03 1.23 2.84
N PRO A 127 -25.20 0.62 3.12
CA PRO A 127 -26.39 1.40 3.50
C PRO A 127 -26.13 2.23 4.76
N GLY A 128 -26.42 3.53 4.69
CA GLY A 128 -26.15 4.49 5.77
C GLY A 128 -24.81 5.23 5.65
N LEU A 129 -23.99 4.91 4.64
CA LEU A 129 -22.79 5.67 4.31
C LEU A 129 -22.99 6.48 3.02
N ASP A 130 -22.87 7.80 3.11
CA ASP A 130 -22.80 8.69 1.93
C ASP A 130 -21.41 8.62 1.24
N TYR A 131 -20.43 7.98 1.88
CA TYR A 131 -19.05 7.84 1.42
C TYR A 131 -18.57 6.39 1.61
N ILE A 132 -18.12 5.77 0.53
CA ILE A 132 -17.66 4.38 0.48
C ILE A 132 -16.13 4.40 0.59
N PRO A 133 -15.48 3.58 1.45
CA PRO A 133 -14.03 3.43 1.38
C PRO A 133 -13.66 2.90 -0.01
N ARG A 134 -12.92 3.72 -0.78
CA ARG A 134 -12.86 3.54 -2.24
C ARG A 134 -11.77 2.61 -2.69
N SER A 135 -10.68 2.48 -1.92
CA SER A 135 -9.53 1.68 -2.34
C SER A 135 -8.77 1.08 -1.17
N VAL A 136 -8.21 -0.11 -1.36
CA VAL A 136 -7.01 -0.54 -0.62
C VAL A 136 -5.81 -0.18 -1.48
N ILE A 137 -4.87 0.56 -0.89
CA ILE A 137 -3.64 0.99 -1.58
C ILE A 137 -2.42 0.41 -0.87
N ALA A 138 -1.51 -0.14 -1.66
CA ALA A 138 -0.14 -0.45 -1.24
C ALA A 138 0.83 0.53 -1.90
N GLU A 139 1.60 1.27 -1.09
CA GLU A 139 2.57 2.25 -1.58
C GLU A 139 3.97 2.00 -1.03
N TYR A 140 4.94 2.05 -1.92
CA TYR A 140 6.33 2.22 -1.55
C TYR A 140 6.63 3.69 -1.35
N TRP A 141 7.25 4.03 -0.22
CA TRP A 141 7.64 5.41 0.08
C TRP A 141 9.12 5.53 0.40
N ARG A 142 9.67 6.70 0.08
CA ARG A 142 11.00 7.15 0.49
C ARG A 142 10.84 8.46 1.24
N ALA A 143 11.29 8.46 2.48
CA ALA A 143 11.25 9.61 3.37
C ALA A 143 12.65 10.21 3.52
N GLU A 144 12.74 11.54 3.55
CA GLU A 144 13.93 12.25 4.04
C GLU A 144 13.53 13.18 5.17
N ASN A 145 14.11 12.96 6.35
CA ASN A 145 13.89 13.80 7.51
C ASN A 145 14.58 15.15 7.31
N GLN A 146 13.81 16.23 7.33
CA GLN A 146 14.34 17.56 7.02
C GLN A 146 15.35 18.09 8.04
N GLU A 147 15.29 17.65 9.31
CA GLU A 147 16.19 18.11 10.36
C GLU A 147 17.52 17.35 10.38
N THR A 148 17.47 16.05 10.09
CA THR A 148 18.62 15.14 10.23
C THR A 148 19.19 14.64 8.91
N SER A 149 18.52 14.93 7.79
CA SER A 149 18.80 14.38 6.46
C SER A 149 18.85 12.86 6.41
N LYS A 150 18.29 12.18 7.42
CA LYS A 150 18.20 10.72 7.44
C LYS A 150 17.16 10.28 6.43
N LYS A 151 17.55 9.31 5.61
CA LYS A 151 16.68 8.68 4.62
C LYS A 151 16.10 7.40 5.18
N ALA A 152 14.82 7.18 4.94
CA ALA A 152 14.12 5.95 5.27
C ALA A 152 13.30 5.50 4.07
N THR A 153 13.04 4.20 3.98
CA THR A 153 12.12 3.64 2.99
C THR A 153 11.14 2.72 3.69
N GLY A 154 9.99 2.49 3.07
CA GLY A 154 9.01 1.57 3.62
C GLY A 154 7.89 1.22 2.64
N LEU A 155 7.01 0.35 3.12
CA LEU A 155 5.76 -0.02 2.48
C LEU A 155 4.64 0.38 3.44
N SER A 156 3.61 1.02 2.91
CA SER A 156 2.36 1.25 3.63
C SER A 156 1.23 0.55 2.88
N ILE A 157 0.34 -0.10 3.64
CA ILE A 157 -0.88 -0.70 3.11
C ILE A 157 -2.02 -0.18 3.97
N ALA A 158 -2.97 0.49 3.34
CA ALA A 158 -4.08 1.13 4.03
C ALA A 158 -5.37 1.08 3.20
N MET A 159 -6.50 1.07 3.89
CA MET A 159 -7.79 1.39 3.28
C MET A 159 -7.91 2.91 3.24
N VAL A 160 -8.27 3.47 2.07
CA VAL A 160 -8.27 4.92 1.86
C VAL A 160 -9.58 5.45 1.27
N ASP A 161 -9.87 6.70 1.62
CA ASP A 161 -10.78 7.54 0.85
C ASP A 161 -9.98 8.29 -0.22
N ASP A 162 -10.22 7.94 -1.48
CA ASP A 162 -9.51 8.51 -2.64
C ASP A 162 -9.75 10.01 -2.80
N GLU A 163 -10.91 10.53 -2.41
CA GLU A 163 -11.16 11.98 -2.47
C GLU A 163 -10.40 12.73 -1.39
N ILE A 164 -10.29 12.15 -0.19
CA ILE A 164 -9.48 12.74 0.87
C ILE A 164 -8.00 12.70 0.45
N LEU A 165 -7.54 11.58 -0.13
CA LEU A 165 -6.19 11.47 -0.68
C LEU A 165 -5.88 12.56 -1.71
N GLU A 166 -6.77 12.74 -2.70
CA GLU A 166 -6.63 13.78 -3.72
C GLU A 166 -6.67 15.21 -3.15
N LYS A 167 -7.47 15.45 -2.10
CA LYS A 167 -7.60 16.78 -1.47
C LYS A 167 -6.50 17.08 -0.44
N SER A 168 -5.83 16.06 0.08
CA SER A 168 -4.94 16.17 1.26
C SER A 168 -3.69 17.03 1.04
N GLY A 169 -3.36 17.44 -0.19
CA GLY A 169 -2.19 18.26 -0.44
C GLY A 169 -0.92 17.53 -0.01
N LYS A 170 -0.06 18.15 0.83
CA LYS A 170 1.29 17.67 1.17
C LYS A 170 1.29 16.28 1.84
N GLU A 171 1.36 15.22 1.03
CA GLU A 171 1.90 13.88 1.31
C GLU A 171 1.80 13.35 2.77
N PRO A 172 0.62 13.37 3.44
CA PRO A 172 0.52 12.87 4.82
C PRO A 172 0.60 11.34 4.85
N ALA A 173 1.03 10.76 5.97
CA ALA A 173 1.11 9.30 6.13
C ALA A 173 -0.25 8.64 5.82
N LEU A 174 -0.23 7.62 4.95
CA LEU A 174 -1.44 7.04 4.35
C LEU A 174 -2.06 6.01 5.26
N TYR A 175 -3.03 6.43 6.06
CA TYR A 175 -3.68 5.51 6.97
C TYR A 175 -5.19 5.68 7.13
N TYR A 176 -5.86 6.67 6.54
CA TYR A 176 -7.26 7.02 6.86
C TYR A 176 -8.28 6.54 5.82
N PHE A 177 -9.50 6.22 6.25
CA PHE A 177 -10.70 6.10 5.43
C PHE A 177 -11.85 6.90 6.06
N LYS A 178 -12.84 7.33 5.28
CA LYS A 178 -13.98 8.12 5.79
C LYS A 178 -15.15 7.21 6.14
N MET A 179 -15.67 7.32 7.36
CA MET A 179 -16.96 6.70 7.73
C MET A 179 -18.11 7.70 7.65
N ASN A 180 -17.93 8.94 8.09
CA ASN A 180 -18.94 9.99 7.96
C ASN A 180 -18.26 11.36 7.87
N ASP A 181 -19.02 12.44 7.83
CA ASP A 181 -18.46 13.81 7.73
C ASP A 181 -17.59 14.22 8.93
N GLU A 182 -17.77 13.56 10.08
CA GLU A 182 -17.12 13.86 11.35
C GLU A 182 -15.97 12.89 11.72
N ASN A 183 -15.96 11.66 11.17
CA ASN A 183 -15.06 10.56 11.56
C ASN A 183 -14.24 9.99 10.40
N TRP A 184 -12.92 10.04 10.53
CA TRP A 184 -11.93 9.63 9.51
C TRP A 184 -10.98 8.54 10.04
N PRO A 185 -11.50 7.38 10.44
CA PRO A 185 -10.72 6.32 11.08
C PRO A 185 -9.52 5.90 10.25
N MET A 186 -8.51 5.37 10.92
CA MET A 186 -7.36 4.78 10.25
C MET A 186 -7.45 3.26 10.22
N PHE A 187 -7.21 2.64 9.05
CA PHE A 187 -7.12 1.18 8.93
C PHE A 187 -5.95 0.77 8.04
N PHE A 188 -4.98 0.11 8.66
CA PHE A 188 -3.68 -0.14 8.04
C PHE A 188 -3.02 -1.41 8.52
N VAL A 189 -2.05 -1.88 7.73
CA VAL A 189 -1.16 -2.98 8.13
C VAL A 189 -0.07 -2.45 9.05
N ASP A 190 0.12 -3.10 10.19
CA ASP A 190 1.10 -2.71 11.19
C ASP A 190 2.53 -2.69 10.60
N SER A 191 3.28 -1.63 10.90
CA SER A 191 4.62 -1.46 10.32
C SER A 191 5.61 -2.53 10.80
N SER A 192 5.48 -3.00 12.05
CA SER A 192 6.34 -4.05 12.59
C SER A 192 6.07 -5.39 11.91
N TYR A 193 4.83 -5.64 11.51
CA TYR A 193 4.45 -6.78 10.69
C TYR A 193 5.22 -6.76 9.37
N LEU A 194 5.14 -5.65 8.63
CA LEU A 194 5.80 -5.48 7.34
C LEU A 194 7.33 -5.58 7.48
N TYR A 195 7.92 -4.96 8.50
CA TYR A 195 9.37 -5.00 8.72
C TYR A 195 9.92 -6.42 8.88
N LYS A 196 9.15 -7.36 9.44
CA LYS A 196 9.55 -8.77 9.54
C LYS A 196 9.60 -9.46 8.17
N ARG A 197 8.79 -9.03 7.20
CA ARG A 197 8.74 -9.62 5.84
C ARG A 197 9.72 -8.99 4.87
N ILE A 198 9.80 -7.66 4.86
CA ILE A 198 10.55 -6.92 3.83
C ILE A 198 11.76 -6.15 4.38
N GLY A 199 11.96 -6.15 5.69
CA GLY A 199 12.98 -5.35 6.38
C GLY A 199 12.49 -3.94 6.74
N SER A 200 13.21 -3.26 7.64
CA SER A 200 12.86 -1.91 8.13
C SER A 200 13.22 -0.77 7.17
N ASN A 201 14.02 -1.05 6.14
CA ASN A 201 14.34 -0.13 5.04
C ASN A 201 14.36 -0.94 3.73
N PRO A 202 13.18 -1.40 3.26
CA PRO A 202 13.09 -2.27 2.11
C PRO A 202 13.54 -1.55 0.84
N ARG A 203 14.14 -2.31 -0.07
CA ARG A 203 14.23 -1.90 -1.48
C ARG A 203 12.84 -1.99 -2.09
N GLU A 204 12.58 -1.16 -3.11
CA GLU A 204 11.31 -1.16 -3.84
C GLU A 204 10.92 -2.55 -4.36
N GLN A 205 11.88 -3.35 -4.84
CA GLN A 205 11.61 -4.72 -5.30
C GLN A 205 11.07 -5.62 -4.18
N ALA A 206 11.60 -5.54 -2.95
CA ALA A 206 11.10 -6.35 -1.85
C ALA A 206 9.66 -5.99 -1.45
N ALA A 207 9.31 -4.70 -1.55
CA ALA A 207 7.93 -4.24 -1.36
C ALA A 207 7.02 -4.75 -2.49
N ALA A 208 7.47 -4.69 -3.75
CA ALA A 208 6.73 -5.22 -4.89
C ALA A 208 6.53 -6.74 -4.83
N ASP A 209 7.56 -7.48 -4.39
CA ASP A 209 7.48 -8.93 -4.21
C ASP A 209 6.48 -9.30 -3.11
N PHE A 210 6.42 -8.53 -2.02
CA PHE A 210 5.40 -8.71 -0.98
C PHE A 210 3.99 -8.42 -1.51
N VAL A 211 3.79 -7.33 -2.26
CA VAL A 211 2.50 -6.98 -2.88
C VAL A 211 2.05 -8.05 -3.89
N ALA A 212 2.97 -8.79 -4.50
CA ALA A 212 2.66 -9.91 -5.38
C ALA A 212 2.39 -11.25 -4.66
N SER A 213 2.46 -11.28 -3.33
CA SER A 213 2.35 -12.51 -2.54
C SER A 213 0.91 -12.88 -2.15
N ASP A 214 0.69 -14.16 -1.85
CA ASP A 214 -0.56 -14.66 -1.27
C ASP A 214 -0.88 -14.01 0.09
N GLU A 215 0.16 -13.60 0.84
CA GLU A 215 0.01 -12.93 2.13
C GLU A 215 -0.59 -11.53 1.96
N TYR A 216 -0.12 -10.75 0.98
CA TYR A 216 -0.75 -9.49 0.61
C TYR A 216 -2.19 -9.71 0.13
N ALA A 217 -2.43 -10.71 -0.72
CA ALA A 217 -3.76 -10.98 -1.25
C ALA A 217 -4.78 -11.33 -0.14
N LEU A 218 -4.34 -12.01 0.93
CA LEU A 218 -5.18 -12.25 2.11
C LEU A 218 -5.49 -10.94 2.84
N ILE A 219 -4.48 -10.13 3.13
CA ILE A 219 -4.61 -8.85 3.83
C ILE A 219 -5.57 -7.93 3.07
N GLU A 220 -5.33 -7.76 1.78
CA GLU A 220 -6.17 -6.96 0.89
C GLU A 220 -7.62 -7.44 0.96
N LYS A 221 -7.85 -8.76 0.83
CA LYS A 221 -9.18 -9.34 0.91
C LYS A 221 -9.88 -9.04 2.24
N ILE A 222 -9.19 -9.12 3.38
CA ILE A 222 -9.75 -8.76 4.70
C ILE A 222 -10.13 -7.29 4.72
N MET A 223 -9.21 -6.41 4.30
CA MET A 223 -9.44 -4.96 4.36
C MET A 223 -10.63 -4.53 3.48
N LEU A 224 -10.84 -5.23 2.37
CA LEU A 224 -11.98 -5.03 1.48
C LEU A 224 -13.32 -5.53 2.03
N THR A 225 -13.37 -6.14 3.23
CA THR A 225 -14.61 -6.63 3.84
C THR A 225 -15.28 -5.63 4.79
N VAL A 226 -14.63 -4.49 5.06
CA VAL A 226 -15.17 -3.42 5.91
C VAL A 226 -16.55 -2.98 5.44
N ARG A 227 -17.56 -3.06 6.31
CA ARG A 227 -18.94 -2.59 6.07
C ARG A 227 -19.57 -2.13 7.38
N THR A 228 -20.64 -1.34 7.40
CA THR A 228 -21.28 -0.89 8.67
C THR A 228 -22.43 -1.79 9.13
N ALA A 229 -22.76 -1.77 10.43
CA ALA A 229 -23.90 -2.46 11.08
C ALA A 229 -25.30 -2.10 10.57
N GLY A 230 -25.45 -0.96 9.89
CA GLY A 230 -26.75 -0.42 9.50
C GLY A 230 -27.28 -0.88 8.13
N GLY A 231 -26.63 -1.83 7.45
CA GLY A 231 -26.92 -2.10 6.05
C GLY A 231 -26.40 -3.40 5.48
#